data_AF-A0A9P4UQ28-F1
#
_entry.id   AF-A0A9P4UQ28-F1
#
_cell.length_a   1.000
_cell.length_b   1.000
_cell.length_c   1.000
_cell.angle_alpha   90.00
_cell.angle_beta   90.00
_cell.angle_gamma   90.00
#
_symmetry.space_group_name_H-M   'P 1'
#
loop_
_entity.id
_entity.type
_entity.pdbx_description
1 polymer ?
#
loop_
_entity_poly.entity_id
_entity_poly.type
_entity_poly.pdbx_seq_one_letter_code
_entity_poly.pdbx_strand_id
1 'polypeptide(L)'
;MNLGRKPTYLKQSGILDPPKVCRTRARYIGSSGRYDSADVNAFVNFTTAQLHNNVESAAVCIIENVHPNWMHRLQDAFGIPQDFFREHARNPPDESLWETVFTRSKDPRWVPPLGPSQSWHSIDAIYEYHGWKTTGHGAPAFEGKATNIESNDNFFKRHCWEGPSPYPISSNTKISYVRVMHKLAIFLVDAPLGGTRNMFARVNRKRTTLRLPYSCNRGGLLLPQLFAEPEYSLFESLSSCFQHFWHFNILFAPYLDPGAVLGGGELLYLLSASLWDTNRRYLESEIRRISFEDIRTPSVETNSALHDFREDLVHLKDGVVEAQRYVPQYVKDYYKRDYDNDQHRQFLNQESPVDRHTSILKDAIDLSHFLMETFELLNSTIGVLDSQTSLEQARRGSRLTQLAFIYVPLSFVTGIYGMNVKEVNDSPLSVWVCFVTLAVVIIATAVVFLSYESFARHRKANARQEHTSTASGPTNIQMPRNRRTAAAKLTVKAVKS
;
A
#
# COMPACT_ATOMS: atom_id res chain seq x y z
N MET A 1 36.03 10.35 -14.03
CA MET A 1 35.25 9.76 -15.13
C MET A 1 33.83 9.54 -14.63
N ASN A 2 32.86 10.17 -15.30
CA ASN A 2 31.51 10.45 -14.83
C ASN A 2 30.66 9.20 -14.58
N LEU A 3 30.17 9.04 -13.35
CA LEU A 3 29.07 8.14 -13.01
C LEU A 3 27.76 8.95 -12.96
N GLY A 4 26.78 8.48 -13.74
CA GLY A 4 25.51 9.15 -14.01
C GLY A 4 24.67 9.39 -12.76
N ARG A 5 24.36 10.66 -12.53
CA ARG A 5 23.27 11.09 -11.65
C ARG A 5 21.93 10.72 -12.28
N LYS A 6 21.05 10.07 -11.52
CA LYS A 6 19.62 9.97 -11.85
C LYS A 6 18.98 11.38 -11.84
N PRO A 7 18.01 11.67 -12.71
CA PRO A 7 17.40 12.98 -12.79
C PRO A 7 16.44 13.21 -11.62
N THR A 8 16.66 14.30 -10.90
CA THR A 8 15.71 14.89 -9.95
C THR A 8 14.58 15.52 -10.76
N TYR A 9 13.37 14.96 -10.70
CA TYR A 9 12.18 15.59 -11.27
C TYR A 9 11.79 16.81 -10.44
N LEU A 10 12.32 17.96 -10.86
CA LEU A 10 11.84 19.27 -10.43
C LEU A 10 10.47 19.53 -11.08
N LYS A 11 9.44 19.57 -10.24
CA LYS A 11 8.15 20.23 -10.54
C LYS A 11 8.41 21.69 -10.92
N GLN A 12 8.20 22.04 -12.17
CA GLN A 12 7.94 23.39 -12.67
C GLN A 12 6.53 23.37 -13.28
N SER A 13 5.51 23.88 -12.60
CA SER A 13 5.10 25.29 -12.46
C SER A 13 3.98 25.64 -13.45
N GLY A 14 2.76 25.74 -12.92
CA GLY A 14 1.80 26.79 -13.25
C GLY A 14 1.36 26.92 -14.71
N ILE A 15 0.73 25.90 -15.27
CA ILE A 15 -0.29 26.09 -16.29
C ILE A 15 -1.61 25.78 -15.59
N LEU A 16 -2.52 26.74 -15.55
CA LEU A 16 -3.90 26.52 -15.11
C LEU A 16 -4.47 25.40 -16.00
N ASP A 17 -4.60 24.20 -15.43
CA ASP A 17 -5.27 23.09 -16.10
C ASP A 17 -6.68 23.58 -16.50
N PRO A 18 -7.07 23.49 -17.79
CA PRO A 18 -8.43 23.80 -18.19
C PRO A 18 -9.41 22.93 -17.39
N PRO A 19 -10.66 23.38 -17.16
CA PRO A 19 -11.65 22.64 -16.40
C PRO A 19 -11.71 21.20 -16.90
N LYS A 20 -11.61 20.24 -15.97
CA LYS A 20 -11.67 18.80 -16.22
C LYS A 20 -12.98 18.45 -16.92
N VAL A 21 -13.00 18.55 -18.23
CA VAL A 21 -14.01 17.91 -19.06
C VAL A 21 -13.75 16.41 -18.91
N CYS A 22 -14.77 15.65 -18.53
CA CYS A 22 -14.78 14.19 -18.53
C CYS A 22 -14.21 13.70 -19.86
N ARG A 23 -12.97 13.21 -19.88
CA ARG A 23 -12.33 12.74 -21.11
C ARG A 23 -12.35 11.22 -21.09
N THR A 24 -13.01 10.64 -22.09
CA THR A 24 -12.84 9.23 -22.41
C THR A 24 -11.36 8.95 -22.62
N ARG A 25 -10.86 7.91 -21.95
CA ARG A 25 -9.48 7.44 -22.10
C ARG A 25 -9.51 6.06 -22.70
N ALA A 26 -8.71 5.79 -23.71
CA ALA A 26 -8.59 4.46 -24.29
C ALA A 26 -7.13 4.01 -24.36
N ARG A 27 -6.93 2.72 -24.10
CA ARG A 27 -5.63 2.05 -24.13
C ARG A 27 -5.75 0.74 -24.88
N TYR A 28 -4.92 0.57 -25.90
CA TYR A 28 -4.66 -0.68 -26.57
C TYR A 28 -3.48 -1.38 -25.91
N ILE A 29 -3.63 -2.67 -25.64
CA ILE A 29 -2.58 -3.54 -25.10
C ILE A 29 -2.56 -4.80 -25.95
N GLY A 30 -1.47 -5.04 -26.67
CA GLY A 30 -1.28 -6.26 -27.44
C GLY A 30 0.19 -6.63 -27.54
N SER A 31 0.48 -7.70 -28.30
CA SER A 31 1.87 -8.15 -28.48
C SER A 31 2.79 -7.10 -29.12
N SER A 32 2.22 -6.18 -29.91
CA SER A 32 2.96 -5.07 -30.56
C SER A 32 3.24 -3.89 -29.63
N GLY A 33 2.77 -3.94 -28.37
CA GLY A 33 3.01 -2.92 -27.36
C GLY A 33 1.73 -2.25 -26.87
N ARG A 34 1.90 -1.04 -26.34
CA ARG A 34 0.85 -0.23 -25.72
C ARG A 34 0.62 1.06 -26.51
N TYR A 35 -0.64 1.43 -26.71
CA TYR A 35 -1.01 2.69 -27.34
C TYR A 35 -2.16 3.36 -26.60
N ASP A 36 -1.96 4.62 -26.21
CA ASP A 36 -2.94 5.43 -25.47
C ASP A 36 -3.46 6.53 -26.40
N SER A 37 -4.79 6.73 -26.44
CA SER A 37 -5.41 7.84 -27.17
C SER A 37 -6.69 8.32 -26.50
N ALA A 38 -6.92 9.63 -26.56
CA ALA A 38 -8.18 10.27 -26.19
C ALA A 38 -9.03 10.66 -27.43
N ASP A 39 -8.46 10.54 -28.64
CA ASP A 39 -9.20 10.69 -29.90
C ASP A 39 -9.66 9.32 -30.40
N VAL A 40 -10.97 9.20 -30.62
CA VAL A 40 -11.61 7.97 -31.09
C VAL A 40 -11.14 7.56 -32.48
N ASN A 41 -10.93 8.53 -33.39
CA ASN A 41 -10.57 8.20 -34.76
C ASN A 41 -9.14 7.67 -34.83
N ALA A 42 -8.20 8.37 -34.19
CA ALA A 42 -6.83 7.88 -34.01
C ALA A 42 -6.80 6.49 -33.35
N PHE A 43 -7.59 6.26 -32.30
CA PHE A 43 -7.63 4.98 -31.59
C PHE A 43 -8.15 3.82 -32.47
N VAL A 44 -9.28 4.05 -33.14
CA VAL A 44 -9.88 3.07 -34.06
C VAL A 44 -8.95 2.78 -35.22
N ASN A 45 -8.41 3.80 -35.88
CA ASN A 45 -7.49 3.63 -37.00
C ASN A 45 -6.25 2.84 -36.62
N PHE A 46 -5.65 3.15 -35.45
CA PHE A 46 -4.51 2.40 -34.94
C PHE A 46 -4.88 0.94 -34.68
N THR A 47 -5.98 0.70 -33.97
CA THR A 47 -6.42 -0.65 -33.59
C THR A 47 -6.72 -1.49 -34.84
N THR A 48 -7.46 -0.95 -35.80
CA THR A 48 -7.76 -1.60 -37.07
C THR A 48 -6.49 -1.89 -37.88
N ALA A 49 -5.54 -0.95 -37.93
CA ALA A 49 -4.25 -1.18 -38.59
C ALA A 49 -3.45 -2.31 -37.91
N GLN A 50 -3.45 -2.38 -36.58
CA GLN A 50 -2.79 -3.47 -35.84
C GLN A 50 -3.44 -4.82 -36.13
N LEU A 51 -4.77 -4.90 -36.18
CA LEU A 51 -5.50 -6.13 -36.50
C LEU A 51 -5.22 -6.62 -37.92
N HIS A 52 -5.11 -5.71 -38.91
CA HIS A 52 -4.78 -6.08 -40.28
C HIS A 52 -3.32 -6.52 -40.44
N ASN A 53 -2.39 -5.83 -39.78
CA ASN A 53 -0.95 -6.10 -39.94
C ASN A 53 -0.48 -7.31 -39.14
N ASN A 54 -1.09 -7.58 -37.98
CA ASN A 54 -0.71 -8.68 -37.08
C ASN A 54 -1.88 -9.63 -36.88
N VAL A 55 -2.20 -10.41 -37.93
CA VAL A 55 -3.23 -11.46 -37.91
C VAL A 55 -3.03 -12.46 -36.75
N GLU A 56 -1.79 -12.57 -36.26
CA GLU A 56 -1.46 -13.46 -35.16
C GLU A 56 -1.64 -12.87 -33.76
N SER A 57 -1.65 -11.55 -33.60
CA SER A 57 -1.59 -10.92 -32.27
C SER A 57 -2.94 -10.79 -31.58
N ALA A 58 -3.02 -11.28 -30.35
CA ALA A 58 -4.13 -10.99 -29.45
C ALA A 58 -3.97 -9.59 -28.82
N ALA A 59 -5.09 -8.90 -28.62
CA ALA A 59 -5.14 -7.55 -28.12
C ALA A 59 -6.36 -7.30 -27.21
N VAL A 60 -6.15 -6.45 -26.21
CA VAL A 60 -7.19 -5.95 -25.31
C VAL A 60 -7.23 -4.43 -25.41
N CYS A 61 -8.41 -3.87 -25.62
CA CYS A 61 -8.67 -2.45 -25.55
C CYS A 61 -9.42 -2.14 -24.26
N ILE A 62 -8.91 -1.21 -23.46
CA ILE A 62 -9.58 -0.73 -22.25
C ILE A 62 -10.03 0.70 -22.53
N ILE A 63 -11.29 1.01 -22.28
CA ILE A 63 -11.89 2.31 -22.50
C ILE A 63 -12.56 2.74 -21.21
N GLU A 64 -12.03 3.77 -20.58
CA GLU A 64 -12.61 4.35 -19.38
C GLU A 64 -13.51 5.53 -19.76
N ASN A 65 -14.68 5.58 -19.11
CA ASN A 65 -15.62 6.69 -19.21
C ASN A 65 -16.01 6.98 -20.67
N VAL A 66 -16.63 6.00 -21.33
CA VAL A 66 -16.92 6.02 -22.76
C VAL A 66 -17.98 7.09 -23.11
N HIS A 67 -17.64 8.01 -24.01
CA HIS A 67 -18.56 9.03 -24.52
C HIS A 67 -19.50 8.45 -25.61
N PRO A 68 -20.75 8.91 -25.77
CA PRO A 68 -21.66 8.43 -26.82
C PRO A 68 -21.08 8.40 -28.25
N ASN A 69 -20.37 9.47 -28.67
CA ASN A 69 -19.61 9.49 -29.94
C ASN A 69 -18.60 8.33 -30.08
N TRP A 70 -17.96 7.89 -28.99
CA TRP A 70 -17.09 6.72 -29.03
C TRP A 70 -17.90 5.45 -29.31
N MET A 71 -19.06 5.29 -28.69
CA MET A 71 -19.91 4.10 -28.87
C MET A 71 -20.32 3.94 -30.34
N HIS A 72 -20.78 5.01 -30.98
CA HIS A 72 -21.12 4.99 -32.41
C HIS A 72 -19.94 4.58 -33.27
N ARG A 73 -18.75 5.18 -33.05
CA ARG A 73 -17.55 4.86 -33.82
C ARG A 73 -17.05 3.43 -33.59
N LEU A 74 -17.09 2.94 -32.36
CA LEU A 74 -16.70 1.56 -32.03
C LEU A 74 -17.69 0.54 -32.60
N GLN A 75 -18.99 0.87 -32.59
CA GLN A 75 -20.03 0.08 -33.26
C GLN A 75 -19.78 -0.01 -34.76
N ASP A 76 -19.55 1.13 -35.42
CA ASP A 76 -19.32 1.17 -36.87
C ASP A 76 -18.03 0.43 -37.26
N ALA A 77 -16.95 0.63 -36.50
CA ALA A 77 -15.64 0.09 -36.84
C ALA A 77 -15.48 -1.41 -36.53
N PHE A 78 -16.07 -1.88 -35.43
CA PHE A 78 -15.86 -3.24 -34.96
C PHE A 78 -17.14 -4.08 -34.96
N GLY A 79 -18.31 -3.54 -35.29
CA GLY A 79 -19.57 -4.29 -35.31
C GLY A 79 -20.09 -4.65 -33.91
N ILE A 80 -19.76 -3.85 -32.90
CA ILE A 80 -20.18 -4.10 -31.51
C ILE A 80 -21.71 -3.93 -31.38
N PRO A 81 -22.43 -4.89 -30.79
CA PRO A 81 -23.88 -4.78 -30.64
C PRO A 81 -24.29 -3.52 -29.85
N GLN A 82 -25.35 -2.84 -30.29
CA GLN A 82 -25.85 -1.65 -29.57
C GLN A 82 -26.31 -1.99 -28.14
N ASP A 83 -26.83 -3.20 -27.94
CA ASP A 83 -27.27 -3.69 -26.64
C ASP A 83 -26.13 -3.77 -25.61
N PHE A 84 -24.89 -3.98 -26.05
CA PHE A 84 -23.71 -3.93 -25.17
C PHE A 84 -23.54 -2.55 -24.54
N PHE A 85 -23.61 -1.49 -25.35
CA PHE A 85 -23.52 -0.12 -24.85
C PHE A 85 -24.73 0.27 -24.02
N ARG A 86 -25.93 -0.18 -24.40
CA ARG A 86 -27.16 0.04 -23.64
C ARG A 86 -27.06 -0.58 -22.25
N GLU A 87 -26.55 -1.80 -22.15
CA GLU A 87 -26.38 -2.47 -20.86
C GLU A 87 -25.26 -1.85 -20.02
N HIS A 88 -24.18 -1.36 -20.65
CA HIS A 88 -23.14 -0.59 -19.95
C HIS A 88 -23.67 0.74 -19.40
N ALA A 89 -24.51 1.44 -20.17
CA ALA A 89 -25.18 2.68 -19.77
C ALA A 89 -26.23 2.48 -18.67
N ARG A 90 -26.78 1.27 -18.55
CA ARG A 90 -27.84 0.95 -17.60
C ARG A 90 -27.34 1.12 -16.17
N ASN A 91 -28.14 1.80 -15.35
CA ASN A 91 -27.92 1.92 -13.92
C ASN A 91 -28.89 0.99 -13.18
N PRO A 92 -28.42 -0.01 -12.42
CA PRO A 92 -29.29 -0.85 -11.60
C PRO A 92 -30.04 -0.03 -10.54
N PRO A 93 -31.29 -0.38 -10.17
CA PRO A 93 -31.98 0.29 -9.07
C PRO A 93 -31.23 0.11 -7.74
N ASP A 94 -31.36 1.09 -6.84
CA ASP A 94 -30.63 1.14 -5.55
C ASP A 94 -30.72 -0.18 -4.74
N GLU A 95 -31.89 -0.81 -4.72
CA GLU A 95 -32.14 -2.07 -4.00
C GLU A 95 -31.35 -3.26 -4.56
N SER A 96 -30.98 -3.21 -5.84
CA SER A 96 -30.28 -4.28 -6.55
C SER A 96 -28.76 -4.11 -6.60
N LEU A 97 -28.21 -3.04 -6.03
CA LEU A 97 -26.76 -2.75 -6.11
C LEU A 97 -25.89 -3.84 -5.48
N TRP A 98 -26.41 -4.47 -4.43
CA TRP A 98 -25.78 -5.61 -3.77
C TRP A 98 -26.37 -6.96 -4.21
N GLU A 99 -27.31 -6.97 -5.16
CA GLU A 99 -27.68 -8.22 -5.81
C GLU A 99 -26.46 -8.81 -6.46
N THR A 100 -26.29 -10.10 -6.27
CA THR A 100 -24.97 -10.68 -6.39
C THR A 100 -24.66 -10.97 -7.85
N VAL A 101 -23.45 -10.62 -8.27
CA VAL A 101 -22.91 -11.01 -9.60
C VAL A 101 -22.98 -12.54 -9.77
N PHE A 102 -22.98 -13.26 -8.65
CA PHE A 102 -22.93 -14.71 -8.55
C PHE A 102 -24.31 -15.36 -8.31
N THR A 103 -25.42 -14.61 -8.14
CA THR A 103 -26.67 -15.17 -7.54
C THR A 103 -27.51 -15.94 -8.52
N ARG A 104 -27.25 -15.79 -9.82
CA ARG A 104 -27.82 -16.74 -10.77
C ARG A 104 -27.43 -18.18 -10.39
N SER A 105 -26.31 -18.39 -9.69
CA SER A 105 -25.84 -19.69 -9.15
C SER A 105 -26.60 -20.26 -7.94
N LYS A 106 -27.57 -19.56 -7.32
CA LYS A 106 -28.29 -20.12 -6.15
C LYS A 106 -29.45 -21.05 -6.50
N ASP A 107 -29.89 -21.09 -7.76
CA ASP A 107 -30.76 -22.17 -8.19
C ASP A 107 -29.88 -23.41 -8.47
N PRO A 108 -30.03 -24.52 -7.74
CA PRO A 108 -29.29 -25.77 -8.04
C PRO A 108 -29.64 -26.35 -9.41
N ARG A 109 -30.67 -25.84 -10.11
CA ARG A 109 -30.96 -26.10 -11.52
C ARG A 109 -30.41 -25.04 -12.47
N TRP A 110 -29.87 -23.93 -11.96
CA TRP A 110 -29.11 -23.00 -12.77
C TRP A 110 -27.77 -23.63 -13.12
N VAL A 111 -27.82 -24.33 -14.22
CA VAL A 111 -26.65 -24.54 -15.04
C VAL A 111 -26.33 -23.15 -15.60
N PRO A 112 -25.16 -22.52 -15.30
CA PRO A 112 -24.69 -21.40 -16.13
C PRO A 112 -24.87 -21.89 -17.56
N PRO A 113 -25.57 -21.16 -18.46
CA PRO A 113 -25.90 -21.70 -19.77
C PRO A 113 -24.65 -22.38 -20.32
N LEU A 114 -24.67 -23.72 -20.37
CA LEU A 114 -23.64 -24.53 -21.00
C LEU A 114 -23.88 -24.28 -22.49
N GLY A 115 -23.46 -23.10 -22.93
CA GLY A 115 -24.13 -22.36 -23.99
C GLY A 115 -23.28 -21.17 -24.39
N PRO A 116 -22.41 -21.35 -25.40
CA PRO A 116 -21.52 -20.32 -25.94
C PRO A 116 -22.26 -19.34 -26.87
N SER A 117 -23.14 -18.49 -26.33
CA SER A 117 -23.84 -17.50 -27.19
C SER A 117 -23.87 -16.07 -26.68
N GLN A 118 -23.37 -15.78 -25.48
CA GLN A 118 -23.22 -14.38 -25.07
C GLN A 118 -21.88 -13.85 -25.61
N SER A 119 -21.99 -12.90 -26.53
CA SER A 119 -20.83 -12.22 -27.11
C SER A 119 -20.21 -11.16 -26.19
N TRP A 120 -20.89 -10.85 -25.08
CA TRP A 120 -20.47 -9.85 -24.11
C TRP A 120 -21.03 -10.11 -22.71
N HIS A 121 -20.40 -9.50 -21.71
CA HIS A 121 -20.84 -9.50 -20.31
C HIS A 121 -20.74 -8.09 -19.73
N SER A 122 -21.62 -7.80 -18.77
CA SER A 122 -21.60 -6.58 -17.95
C SER A 122 -21.68 -6.98 -16.49
N ILE A 123 -20.81 -6.37 -15.68
CA ILE A 123 -20.64 -6.68 -14.26
C ILE A 123 -20.84 -5.39 -13.47
N ASP A 124 -21.83 -5.39 -12.59
CA ASP A 124 -22.04 -4.32 -11.62
C ASP A 124 -21.08 -4.50 -10.43
N ALA A 125 -20.45 -3.40 -10.03
CA ALA A 125 -19.51 -3.37 -8.92
C ALA A 125 -19.65 -2.06 -8.14
N ILE A 126 -19.01 -1.98 -6.97
CA ILE A 126 -19.16 -0.89 -6.02
C ILE A 126 -17.78 -0.40 -5.58
N TYR A 127 -17.50 0.88 -5.82
CA TYR A 127 -16.41 1.58 -5.19
C TYR A 127 -16.77 1.92 -3.74
N GLU A 128 -15.88 1.63 -2.81
CA GLU A 128 -15.94 2.07 -1.42
C GLU A 128 -14.81 3.08 -1.17
N TYR A 129 -15.18 4.31 -0.79
CA TYR A 129 -14.27 5.42 -0.54
C TYR A 129 -13.96 5.52 0.94
N HIS A 130 -13.01 4.69 1.38
CA HIS A 130 -12.58 4.69 2.78
C HIS A 130 -11.99 6.05 3.14
N GLY A 131 -12.41 6.62 4.27
CA GLY A 131 -11.82 7.84 4.79
C GLY A 131 -12.44 9.15 4.38
N TRP A 132 -13.34 9.13 3.41
CA TRP A 132 -14.20 10.27 3.18
C TRP A 132 -15.11 10.43 4.40
N LYS A 133 -14.90 11.53 5.13
CA LYS A 133 -15.85 12.01 6.12
C LYS A 133 -16.55 13.21 5.51
N THR A 134 -17.88 13.18 5.49
CA THR A 134 -18.65 14.41 5.37
C THR A 134 -18.23 15.30 6.54
N THR A 135 -17.57 16.43 6.28
CA THR A 135 -17.06 17.31 7.35
C THR A 135 -18.24 17.92 8.10
N GLY A 136 -18.68 17.23 9.15
CA GLY A 136 -19.73 17.67 10.06
C GLY A 136 -19.21 18.71 11.03
N HIS A 137 -19.22 19.98 10.61
CA HIS A 137 -19.39 21.12 11.52
C HIS A 137 -20.26 22.16 10.81
N GLY A 138 -21.57 22.05 10.99
CA GLY A 138 -22.54 23.05 10.53
C GLY A 138 -23.34 22.70 9.27
N ALA A 139 -23.28 21.47 8.76
CA ALA A 139 -24.26 21.03 7.76
C ALA A 139 -25.62 20.83 8.47
N PRO A 140 -26.69 21.54 8.08
CA PRO A 140 -28.02 21.31 8.63
C PRO A 140 -28.35 19.84 8.42
N ALA A 141 -29.14 19.26 9.34
CA ALA A 141 -29.68 17.92 9.19
C ALA A 141 -30.34 17.80 7.81
N PHE A 142 -29.59 17.28 6.83
CA PHE A 142 -30.10 16.89 5.54
C PHE A 142 -30.77 15.53 5.77
N GLU A 143 -32.00 15.58 6.30
CA GLU A 143 -32.96 14.49 6.23
C GLU A 143 -33.38 14.16 4.77
N GLY A 144 -32.75 14.77 3.76
CA GLY A 144 -32.89 14.42 2.36
C GLY A 144 -31.56 13.96 1.78
N LYS A 145 -31.56 12.73 1.22
CA LYS A 145 -30.64 12.14 0.22
C LYS A 145 -29.34 12.92 -0.07
N ALA A 146 -28.20 12.25 0.01
CA ALA A 146 -26.88 12.73 -0.44
C ALA A 146 -26.83 13.05 -1.96
N THR A 147 -27.56 14.06 -2.42
CA THR A 147 -27.80 14.37 -3.84
C THR A 147 -26.67 15.12 -4.54
N ASN A 148 -25.65 15.60 -3.81
CA ASN A 148 -24.59 16.45 -4.39
C ASN A 148 -23.19 15.82 -4.48
N ILE A 149 -23.02 14.53 -4.17
CA ILE A 149 -21.86 13.78 -4.68
C ILE A 149 -22.24 13.30 -6.07
N GLU A 150 -22.42 14.24 -7.00
CA GLU A 150 -22.69 13.88 -8.38
C GLU A 150 -21.45 13.16 -8.92
N SER A 151 -21.67 12.05 -9.65
CA SER A 151 -20.63 11.31 -10.36
C SER A 151 -20.10 12.11 -11.57
N ASN A 152 -19.79 13.40 -11.36
CA ASN A 152 -19.65 14.41 -12.39
C ASN A 152 -18.54 14.10 -13.39
N ASP A 153 -17.62 13.20 -13.05
CA ASP A 153 -16.54 12.79 -13.95
C ASP A 153 -16.98 11.72 -14.97
N ASN A 154 -18.10 11.00 -14.78
CA ASN A 154 -18.57 9.97 -15.71
C ASN A 154 -19.69 10.46 -16.64
N PHE A 155 -19.67 10.05 -17.91
CA PHE A 155 -20.76 10.32 -18.87
C PHE A 155 -22.06 9.64 -18.47
N PHE A 156 -21.96 8.45 -17.88
CA PHE A 156 -23.09 7.74 -17.31
C PHE A 156 -23.21 8.05 -15.82
N LYS A 157 -24.40 8.51 -15.43
CA LYS A 157 -24.69 8.77 -14.02
C LYS A 157 -24.69 7.47 -13.24
N ARG A 158 -23.95 7.45 -12.13
CA ARG A 158 -23.87 6.34 -11.19
C ARG A 158 -24.44 6.77 -9.83
N HIS A 159 -25.09 5.84 -9.15
CA HIS A 159 -25.55 6.03 -7.78
C HIS A 159 -24.35 6.23 -6.85
N CYS A 160 -24.43 7.26 -6.02
CA CYS A 160 -23.51 7.49 -4.91
C CYS A 160 -24.34 7.60 -3.63
N TRP A 161 -23.92 6.90 -2.58
CA TRP A 161 -24.63 6.88 -1.30
C TRP A 161 -23.65 6.74 -0.14
N GLU A 162 -24.05 7.26 1.01
CA GLU A 162 -23.35 7.04 2.27
C GLU A 162 -24.01 5.85 2.98
N GLY A 163 -23.23 4.81 3.28
CA GLY A 163 -23.72 3.68 4.06
C GLY A 163 -23.93 4.06 5.53
N PRO A 164 -24.75 3.31 6.30
CA PRO A 164 -24.84 3.53 7.73
C PRO A 164 -23.47 3.36 8.40
N SER A 165 -23.11 4.20 9.37
CA SER A 165 -21.87 4.03 10.13
C SER A 165 -21.77 2.60 10.67
N PRO A 166 -20.63 1.89 10.52
CA PRO A 166 -19.27 2.39 10.24
C PRO A 166 -18.87 2.40 8.76
N TYR A 167 -19.81 2.28 7.83
CA TYR A 167 -19.47 2.06 6.43
C TYR A 167 -19.04 3.33 5.67
N PRO A 168 -18.14 3.20 4.67
CA PRO A 168 -17.72 4.32 3.84
C PRO A 168 -18.79 4.74 2.83
N ILE A 169 -18.60 5.95 2.29
CA ILE A 169 -19.28 6.42 1.07
C ILE A 169 -19.00 5.42 -0.05
N SER A 170 -20.02 5.11 -0.83
CA SER A 170 -19.95 4.12 -1.88
C SER A 170 -20.56 4.66 -3.17
N SER A 171 -20.04 4.22 -4.32
CA SER A 171 -20.67 4.49 -5.61
C SER A 171 -20.66 3.24 -6.47
N ASN A 172 -21.68 3.04 -7.29
CA ASN A 172 -21.67 1.93 -8.21
C ASN A 172 -20.84 2.24 -9.47
N THR A 173 -20.41 1.20 -10.14
CA THR A 173 -19.60 1.23 -11.35
C THR A 173 -19.91 -0.03 -12.16
N LYS A 174 -19.59 0.01 -13.45
CA LYS A 174 -19.82 -1.11 -14.35
C LYS A 174 -18.55 -1.47 -15.11
N ILE A 175 -18.32 -2.77 -15.24
CA ILE A 175 -17.28 -3.37 -16.07
C ILE A 175 -18.01 -4.15 -17.17
N SER A 176 -17.93 -3.67 -18.40
CA SER A 176 -18.51 -4.38 -19.55
C SER A 176 -17.41 -4.81 -20.50
N TYR A 177 -17.48 -6.03 -21.01
CA TYR A 177 -16.51 -6.50 -21.97
C TYR A 177 -17.15 -7.36 -23.06
N VAL A 178 -16.59 -7.24 -24.26
CA VAL A 178 -17.07 -7.89 -25.47
C VAL A 178 -15.88 -8.44 -26.24
N ARG A 179 -16.03 -9.64 -26.79
CA ARG A 179 -15.06 -10.21 -27.73
C ARG A 179 -15.57 -9.93 -29.13
N VAL A 180 -14.92 -9.00 -29.81
CA VAL A 180 -15.39 -8.54 -31.12
C VAL A 180 -14.86 -9.39 -32.26
N MET A 181 -13.63 -9.89 -32.09
CA MET A 181 -12.98 -10.78 -33.05
C MET A 181 -12.31 -11.92 -32.28
N HIS A 182 -11.84 -12.94 -33.00
CA HIS A 182 -11.12 -14.08 -32.42
C HIS A 182 -9.92 -13.66 -31.53
N LYS A 183 -9.37 -12.46 -31.72
CA LYS A 183 -8.18 -11.94 -31.03
C LYS A 183 -8.31 -10.53 -30.45
N LEU A 184 -9.51 -9.94 -30.44
CA LEU A 184 -9.74 -8.61 -29.88
C LEU A 184 -10.84 -8.64 -28.82
N ALA A 185 -10.50 -8.18 -27.63
CA ALA A 185 -11.46 -7.91 -26.56
C ALA A 185 -11.49 -6.42 -26.23
N ILE A 186 -12.68 -5.89 -25.98
CA ILE A 186 -12.89 -4.49 -25.59
C ILE A 186 -13.52 -4.48 -24.21
N PHE A 187 -12.95 -3.70 -23.31
CA PHE A 187 -13.41 -3.45 -21.94
C PHE A 187 -13.85 -2.01 -21.82
N LEU A 188 -15.06 -1.79 -21.31
CA LEU A 188 -15.60 -0.51 -20.90
C LEU A 188 -15.64 -0.48 -19.38
N VAL A 189 -15.09 0.58 -18.80
CA VAL A 189 -15.05 0.78 -17.34
C VAL A 189 -15.42 2.20 -16.97
N ASP A 190 -16.11 2.38 -15.84
CA ASP A 190 -16.33 3.72 -15.30
C ASP A 190 -15.14 4.18 -14.44
N ALA A 191 -14.88 5.49 -14.45
CA ALA A 191 -13.90 6.09 -13.56
C ALA A 191 -14.44 6.13 -12.11
N PRO A 192 -13.58 6.01 -11.10
CA PRO A 192 -13.96 6.28 -9.72
C PRO A 192 -14.27 7.78 -9.54
N LEU A 193 -14.95 8.14 -8.45
CA LEU A 193 -15.23 9.53 -8.12
C LEU A 193 -13.92 10.32 -7.95
N GLY A 194 -13.69 11.32 -8.79
CA GLY A 194 -12.56 12.22 -8.66
C GLY A 194 -12.77 13.22 -7.53
N GLY A 195 -12.37 12.86 -6.31
CA GLY A 195 -12.28 13.85 -5.25
C GLY A 195 -11.27 14.95 -5.62
N THR A 196 -11.61 16.22 -5.38
CA THR A 196 -10.60 17.30 -5.44
C THR A 196 -9.46 16.96 -4.47
N ARG A 197 -8.23 16.86 -4.99
CA ARG A 197 -6.96 16.50 -4.30
C ARG A 197 -6.78 17.06 -2.87
N ASN A 198 -7.44 18.15 -2.52
CA ASN A 198 -7.33 18.81 -1.23
C ASN A 198 -8.05 18.11 -0.07
N MET A 199 -9.02 17.21 -0.30
CA MET A 199 -9.64 16.42 0.79
C MET A 199 -8.75 15.27 1.31
N PHE A 200 -7.72 14.89 0.56
CA PHE A 200 -6.89 13.70 0.85
C PHE A 200 -5.61 14.02 1.61
N ALA A 201 -5.36 15.29 1.93
CA ALA A 201 -4.01 15.75 2.29
C ALA A 201 -3.54 15.36 3.69
N ARG A 202 -4.40 14.82 4.57
CA ARG A 202 -3.99 14.48 5.94
C ARG A 202 -4.73 13.26 6.47
N VAL A 203 -3.93 12.25 6.84
CA VAL A 203 -4.24 11.11 7.72
C VAL A 203 -4.66 9.80 7.04
N ASN A 204 -3.67 8.88 7.00
CA ASN A 204 -3.70 7.46 6.68
C ASN A 204 -4.16 7.10 5.26
N ARG A 205 -3.44 6.18 4.62
CA ARG A 205 -3.67 5.65 3.27
C ARG A 205 -5.03 4.95 3.17
N LYS A 206 -6.13 5.68 3.25
CA LYS A 206 -7.46 5.12 3.15
C LYS A 206 -7.73 4.87 1.67
N ARG A 207 -7.54 3.62 1.28
CA ARG A 207 -7.59 3.14 -0.10
C ARG A 207 -9.02 3.09 -0.56
N THR A 208 -9.27 3.54 -1.79
CA THR A 208 -10.54 3.20 -2.45
C THR A 208 -10.48 1.73 -2.82
N THR A 209 -11.55 0.98 -2.56
CA THR A 209 -11.61 -0.44 -2.90
C THR A 209 -12.77 -0.69 -3.83
N LEU A 210 -12.56 -1.51 -4.86
CA LEU A 210 -13.64 -1.96 -5.72
C LEU A 210 -14.13 -3.33 -5.24
N ARG A 211 -15.40 -3.41 -4.87
CA ARG A 211 -16.07 -4.62 -4.40
C ARG A 211 -17.07 -5.12 -5.43
N LEU A 212 -17.09 -6.44 -5.61
CA LEU A 212 -18.07 -7.12 -6.45
C LEU A 212 -18.97 -8.00 -5.59
N PRO A 213 -20.28 -7.69 -5.47
CA PRO A 213 -21.14 -8.32 -4.50
C PRO A 213 -21.31 -9.84 -4.71
N TYR A 214 -20.98 -10.62 -3.68
CA TYR A 214 -21.28 -12.07 -3.60
C TYR A 214 -22.65 -12.36 -2.98
N SER A 215 -23.19 -11.41 -2.24
CA SER A 215 -24.35 -11.57 -1.40
C SER A 215 -25.07 -10.22 -1.27
N CYS A 216 -26.38 -10.25 -1.07
CA CYS A 216 -27.18 -9.05 -0.78
C CYS A 216 -26.72 -8.39 0.53
N ASN A 217 -26.06 -9.14 1.41
CA ASN A 217 -25.35 -8.61 2.56
C ASN A 217 -23.96 -8.16 2.09
N ARG A 218 -23.73 -6.85 2.14
CA ARG A 218 -22.48 -6.15 1.86
C ARG A 218 -21.24 -7.02 2.07
N GLY A 219 -20.42 -7.15 1.03
CA GLY A 219 -19.29 -8.06 0.97
C GLY A 219 -19.09 -8.51 -0.48
N GLY A 220 -17.90 -8.99 -0.84
CA GLY A 220 -17.64 -9.21 -2.26
C GLY A 220 -16.21 -9.55 -2.59
N LEU A 221 -15.96 -9.86 -3.87
CA LEU A 221 -14.60 -9.96 -4.36
C LEU A 221 -13.99 -8.57 -4.28
N LEU A 222 -12.84 -8.46 -3.64
CA LEU A 222 -12.10 -7.21 -3.62
C LEU A 222 -11.12 -7.19 -4.81
N LEU A 223 -11.26 -6.17 -5.66
CA LEU A 223 -10.24 -5.79 -6.64
C LEU A 223 -9.43 -4.63 -6.06
N PRO A 224 -8.18 -4.88 -5.64
CA PRO A 224 -7.41 -3.90 -4.89
C PRO A 224 -6.95 -2.74 -5.77
N GLN A 225 -6.67 -1.61 -5.12
CA GLN A 225 -5.84 -0.55 -5.69
C GLN A 225 -4.44 -1.09 -5.96
N LEU A 226 -3.79 -0.65 -7.04
CA LEU A 226 -2.36 -0.87 -7.23
C LEU A 226 -1.56 -0.05 -6.22
N PHE A 227 -0.70 -0.70 -5.43
CA PHE A 227 0.04 -0.02 -4.34
C PHE A 227 1.10 0.95 -4.85
N ALA A 228 1.51 0.82 -6.10
CA ALA A 228 2.38 1.77 -6.79
C ALA A 228 1.64 3.08 -7.15
N GLU A 229 0.31 3.05 -7.24
CA GLU A 229 -0.49 4.18 -7.69
C GLU A 229 -1.12 4.93 -6.50
N PRO A 230 -1.07 6.28 -6.51
CA PRO A 230 -1.58 7.08 -5.40
C PRO A 230 -3.12 7.05 -5.31
N GLU A 231 -3.79 6.90 -6.44
CA GLU A 231 -5.25 6.91 -6.56
C GLU A 231 -5.73 5.60 -7.18
N TYR A 232 -6.92 5.16 -6.79
CA TYR A 232 -7.53 4.01 -7.44
C TYR A 232 -7.90 4.36 -8.88
N SER A 233 -7.51 3.51 -9.83
CA SER A 233 -7.98 3.60 -11.21
C SER A 233 -8.18 2.19 -11.74
N LEU A 234 -9.43 1.83 -12.03
CA LEU A 234 -9.72 0.53 -12.63
C LEU A 234 -9.07 0.40 -14.01
N PHE A 235 -8.96 1.50 -14.75
CA PHE A 235 -8.25 1.56 -16.02
C PHE A 235 -6.78 1.16 -15.89
N GLU A 236 -6.06 1.69 -14.88
CA GLU A 236 -4.67 1.29 -14.62
C GLU A 236 -4.57 -0.14 -14.07
N SER A 237 -5.51 -0.55 -13.22
CA SER A 237 -5.59 -1.94 -12.73
C SER A 237 -5.74 -2.95 -13.86
N LEU A 238 -6.70 -2.76 -14.76
CA LEU A 238 -6.89 -3.63 -15.93
C LEU A 238 -5.68 -3.57 -16.85
N SER A 239 -5.09 -2.39 -17.03
CA SER A 239 -3.90 -2.26 -17.87
C SER A 239 -2.69 -2.98 -17.29
N SER A 240 -2.52 -2.96 -15.97
CA SER A 240 -1.46 -3.70 -15.30
C SER A 240 -1.69 -5.21 -15.44
N CYS A 241 -2.94 -5.66 -15.26
CA CYS A 241 -3.31 -7.05 -15.47
C CYS A 241 -2.92 -7.51 -16.89
N PHE A 242 -3.44 -6.87 -17.93
CA PHE A 242 -3.23 -7.31 -19.31
C PHE A 242 -1.82 -7.04 -19.88
N GLN A 243 -0.86 -6.57 -19.09
CA GLN A 243 0.56 -6.59 -19.49
C GLN A 243 1.14 -8.01 -19.51
N HIS A 244 0.56 -8.94 -18.76
CA HIS A 244 1.04 -10.31 -18.74
C HIS A 244 0.45 -11.14 -19.88
N PHE A 245 1.32 -11.66 -20.75
CA PHE A 245 0.94 -12.38 -21.97
C PHE A 245 0.03 -13.60 -21.71
N TRP A 246 0.20 -14.28 -20.58
CA TRP A 246 -0.60 -15.46 -20.22
C TRP A 246 -2.09 -15.16 -20.05
N HIS A 247 -2.47 -13.92 -19.71
CA HIS A 247 -3.88 -13.54 -19.65
C HIS A 247 -4.55 -13.63 -21.02
N PHE A 248 -3.82 -13.34 -22.11
CA PHE A 248 -4.34 -13.48 -23.46
C PHE A 248 -4.63 -14.94 -23.80
N ASN A 249 -3.82 -15.89 -23.28
CA ASN A 249 -4.07 -17.32 -23.48
C ASN A 249 -5.40 -17.76 -22.86
N ILE A 250 -5.81 -17.15 -21.74
CA ILE A 250 -7.09 -17.44 -21.09
C ILE A 250 -8.24 -16.71 -21.79
N LEU A 251 -8.08 -15.42 -22.10
CA LEU A 251 -9.13 -14.62 -22.74
C LEU A 251 -9.47 -15.07 -24.15
N PHE A 252 -8.48 -15.56 -24.89
CA PHE A 252 -8.60 -15.97 -26.29
C PHE A 252 -8.36 -17.46 -26.48
N ALA A 253 -8.63 -18.27 -25.44
CA ALA A 253 -8.39 -19.69 -25.47
C ALA A 253 -9.08 -20.37 -26.67
N PRO A 254 -8.45 -21.34 -27.35
CA PRO A 254 -8.99 -21.96 -28.57
C PRO A 254 -10.31 -22.70 -28.38
N TYR A 255 -10.60 -23.15 -27.17
CA TYR A 255 -11.85 -23.85 -26.83
C TYR A 255 -13.04 -22.91 -26.64
N LEU A 256 -12.79 -21.60 -26.48
CA LEU A 256 -13.87 -20.62 -26.46
C LEU A 256 -14.34 -20.43 -27.89
N ASP A 257 -15.63 -20.64 -28.12
CA ASP A 257 -16.26 -20.40 -29.41
C ASP A 257 -15.88 -19.01 -29.95
N PRO A 258 -15.71 -18.86 -31.28
CA PRO A 258 -15.42 -17.56 -31.87
C PRO A 258 -16.49 -16.53 -31.48
N GLY A 259 -16.10 -15.56 -30.65
CA GLY A 259 -16.99 -14.53 -30.12
C GLY A 259 -17.54 -14.80 -28.72
N ALA A 260 -17.35 -15.98 -28.14
CA ALA A 260 -17.64 -16.22 -26.74
C ALA A 260 -16.64 -15.47 -25.85
N VAL A 261 -17.18 -14.88 -24.78
CA VAL A 261 -16.40 -14.21 -23.73
C VAL A 261 -16.26 -15.12 -22.51
N LEU A 262 -15.19 -14.89 -21.74
CA LEU A 262 -15.02 -15.50 -20.43
C LEU A 262 -16.20 -15.12 -19.53
N GLY A 263 -16.67 -16.04 -18.69
CA GLY A 263 -17.74 -15.71 -17.75
C GLY A 263 -17.31 -14.64 -16.73
N GLY A 264 -18.30 -13.91 -16.20
CA GLY A 264 -18.04 -12.83 -15.25
C GLY A 264 -17.26 -13.27 -14.02
N GLY A 265 -17.60 -14.42 -13.42
CA GLY A 265 -16.89 -14.92 -12.25
C GLY A 265 -15.44 -15.30 -12.56
N GLU A 266 -15.23 -16.01 -13.66
CA GLU A 266 -13.93 -16.47 -14.12
C GLU A 266 -12.99 -15.29 -14.38
N LEU A 267 -13.46 -14.28 -15.12
CA LEU A 267 -12.70 -13.05 -15.37
C LEU A 267 -12.36 -12.33 -14.07
N LEU A 268 -13.31 -12.18 -13.16
CA LEU A 268 -13.08 -11.44 -11.92
C LEU A 268 -12.03 -12.10 -11.03
N TYR A 269 -12.05 -13.42 -10.94
CA TYR A 269 -11.01 -14.18 -10.23
C TYR A 269 -9.64 -14.09 -10.90
N LEU A 270 -9.60 -14.06 -12.24
CA LEU A 270 -8.38 -13.79 -12.99
C LEU A 270 -7.80 -12.40 -12.65
N LEU A 271 -8.64 -11.36 -12.73
CA LEU A 271 -8.26 -9.99 -12.40
C LEU A 271 -7.80 -9.87 -10.95
N SER A 272 -8.54 -10.45 -10.01
CA SER A 272 -8.19 -10.42 -8.59
C SER A 272 -6.82 -11.06 -8.34
N ALA A 273 -6.57 -12.27 -8.86
CA ALA A 273 -5.29 -12.95 -8.70
C ALA A 273 -4.13 -12.14 -9.29
N SER A 274 -4.30 -11.58 -10.48
CA SER A 274 -3.26 -10.76 -11.10
C SER A 274 -2.97 -9.49 -10.31
N LEU A 275 -4.00 -8.77 -9.86
CA LEU A 275 -3.82 -7.50 -9.14
C LEU A 275 -3.14 -7.73 -7.78
N TRP A 276 -3.53 -8.78 -7.06
CA TRP A 276 -2.88 -9.15 -5.81
C TRP A 276 -1.43 -9.57 -6.02
N ASP A 277 -1.11 -10.31 -7.09
CA ASP A 277 0.28 -10.66 -7.40
C ASP A 277 1.12 -9.42 -7.77
N THR A 278 0.58 -8.49 -8.55
CA THR A 278 1.25 -7.22 -8.86
C THR A 278 1.56 -6.44 -7.57
N ASN A 279 0.59 -6.31 -6.67
CA ASN A 279 0.78 -5.65 -5.39
C ASN A 279 1.80 -6.37 -4.50
N ARG A 280 1.79 -7.70 -4.48
CA ARG A 280 2.77 -8.51 -3.77
C ARG A 280 4.18 -8.25 -4.28
N ARG A 281 4.39 -8.26 -5.61
CA ARG A 281 5.70 -7.98 -6.24
C ARG A 281 6.19 -6.58 -5.93
N TYR A 282 5.30 -5.60 -5.93
CA TYR A 282 5.64 -4.23 -5.54
C TYR A 282 6.13 -4.16 -4.09
N LEU A 283 5.39 -4.75 -3.15
CA LEU A 283 5.80 -4.80 -1.74
C LEU A 283 7.11 -5.55 -1.56
N GLU A 284 7.28 -6.69 -2.23
CA GLU A 284 8.52 -7.45 -2.17
C GLU A 284 9.72 -6.61 -2.61
N SER A 285 9.60 -5.89 -3.73
CA SER A 285 10.63 -5.01 -4.24
C SER A 285 10.97 -3.89 -3.25
N GLU A 286 9.97 -3.18 -2.72
CA GLU A 286 10.20 -2.05 -1.82
C GLU A 286 10.72 -2.48 -0.45
N ILE A 287 10.22 -3.58 0.11
CA ILE A 287 10.70 -4.10 1.39
C ILE A 287 12.16 -4.56 1.25
N ARG A 288 12.51 -5.26 0.16
CA ARG A 288 13.90 -5.63 -0.12
C ARG A 288 14.79 -4.40 -0.31
N ARG A 289 14.31 -3.38 -1.02
CA ARG A 289 15.06 -2.11 -1.19
C ARG A 289 15.38 -1.48 0.16
N ILE A 290 14.39 -1.35 1.04
CA ILE A 290 14.62 -0.81 2.40
C ILE A 290 15.62 -1.68 3.18
N SER A 291 15.42 -3.00 3.14
CA SER A 291 16.22 -3.95 3.93
C SER A 291 17.70 -3.95 3.54
N PHE A 292 18.02 -3.82 2.24
CA PHE A 292 19.40 -3.89 1.76
C PHE A 292 20.10 -2.53 1.59
N GLU A 293 19.34 -1.48 1.24
CA GLU A 293 19.90 -0.16 0.94
C GLU A 293 19.67 0.82 2.09
N ASP A 294 18.40 1.08 2.43
CA ASP A 294 18.03 2.19 3.32
C ASP A 294 18.40 1.94 4.79
N ILE A 295 18.49 0.67 5.20
CA ILE A 295 18.92 0.28 6.56
C ILE A 295 20.32 0.78 6.91
N ARG A 296 21.20 0.98 5.93
CA ARG A 296 22.58 1.46 6.18
C ARG A 296 22.59 2.89 6.72
N THR A 297 21.54 3.66 6.45
CA THR A 297 21.37 5.04 6.89
C THR A 297 19.93 5.22 7.36
N PRO A 298 19.57 4.71 8.56
CA PRO A 298 18.19 4.68 8.99
C PRO A 298 17.66 6.09 9.20
N SER A 299 16.45 6.36 8.69
CA SER A 299 15.74 7.62 8.88
C SER A 299 14.34 7.39 9.46
N VAL A 300 13.71 8.48 9.92
CA VAL A 300 12.31 8.43 10.42
C VAL A 300 11.38 7.98 9.30
N GLU A 301 11.65 8.42 8.07
CA GLU A 301 10.92 8.04 6.87
C GLU A 301 11.04 6.55 6.58
N THR A 302 12.21 5.94 6.77
CA THR A 302 12.41 4.49 6.62
C THR A 302 11.51 3.71 7.59
N ASN A 303 11.43 4.15 8.85
CA ASN A 303 10.59 3.50 9.85
C ASN A 303 9.09 3.67 9.51
N SER A 304 8.66 4.88 9.15
CA SER A 304 7.28 5.14 8.70
C SER A 304 6.90 4.30 7.48
N ALA A 305 7.80 4.18 6.50
CA ALA A 305 7.57 3.36 5.30
C ALA A 305 7.41 1.87 5.64
N LEU A 306 8.20 1.32 6.56
CA LEU A 306 8.03 -0.07 7.01
C LEU A 306 6.68 -0.29 7.73
N HIS A 307 6.21 0.69 8.51
CA HIS A 307 4.88 0.62 9.13
C HIS A 307 3.78 0.63 8.07
N ASP A 308 3.90 1.49 7.06
CA ASP A 308 2.97 1.53 5.94
C ASP A 308 2.97 0.19 5.17
N PHE A 309 4.14 -0.39 4.89
CA PHE A 309 4.23 -1.69 4.21
C PHE A 309 3.69 -2.84 5.04
N ARG A 310 3.80 -2.76 6.37
CA ARG A 310 3.14 -3.73 7.27
C ARG A 310 1.62 -3.64 7.15
N GLU A 311 1.05 -2.44 7.16
CA GLU A 311 -0.39 -2.23 6.94
C GLU A 311 -0.82 -2.76 5.56
N ASP A 312 -0.03 -2.47 4.53
CA ASP A 312 -0.28 -2.92 3.16
C ASP A 312 -0.25 -4.45 3.02
N LEU A 313 0.66 -5.13 3.71
CA LEU A 313 0.74 -6.59 3.76
C LEU A 313 -0.46 -7.20 4.48
N VAL A 314 -0.89 -6.63 5.60
CA VAL A 314 -2.09 -7.08 6.31
C VAL A 314 -3.31 -6.96 5.39
N HIS A 315 -3.48 -5.82 4.75
CA HIS A 315 -4.55 -5.60 3.78
C HIS A 315 -4.51 -6.59 2.60
N LEU A 316 -3.30 -6.89 2.08
CA LEU A 316 -3.13 -7.90 1.03
C LEU A 316 -3.55 -9.29 1.51
N LYS A 317 -3.08 -9.73 2.68
CA LYS A 317 -3.42 -11.04 3.23
C LYS A 317 -4.93 -11.17 3.47
N ASP A 318 -5.54 -10.18 4.11
CA ASP A 318 -6.97 -10.19 4.41
C ASP A 318 -7.81 -10.22 3.13
N GLY A 319 -7.45 -9.43 2.12
CA GLY A 319 -8.14 -9.40 0.84
C GLY A 319 -8.01 -10.69 0.03
N VAL A 320 -6.84 -11.35 0.07
CA VAL A 320 -6.63 -12.66 -0.58
C VAL A 320 -7.40 -13.76 0.16
N VAL A 321 -7.39 -13.77 1.49
CA VAL A 321 -8.18 -14.71 2.30
C VAL A 321 -9.68 -14.54 2.04
N GLU A 322 -10.17 -13.29 1.93
CA GLU A 322 -11.55 -13.00 1.54
C GLU A 322 -11.86 -13.56 0.15
N ALA A 323 -10.99 -13.33 -0.84
CA ALA A 323 -11.16 -13.84 -2.20
C ALA A 323 -11.24 -15.38 -2.25
N GLN A 324 -10.38 -16.08 -1.49
CA GLN A 324 -10.36 -17.54 -1.40
C GLN A 324 -11.59 -18.12 -0.72
N ARG A 325 -12.08 -17.47 0.33
CA ARG A 325 -13.21 -17.95 1.13
C ARG A 325 -14.49 -18.07 0.31
N TYR A 326 -14.68 -17.18 -0.66
CA TYR A 326 -15.93 -17.04 -1.40
C TYR A 326 -15.85 -17.53 -2.86
N VAL A 327 -14.82 -18.30 -3.23
CA VAL A 327 -14.69 -18.87 -4.58
C VAL A 327 -15.87 -19.80 -4.89
N PRO A 328 -16.72 -19.46 -5.88
CA PRO A 328 -17.81 -20.32 -6.29
C PRO A 328 -17.29 -21.65 -6.86
N GLN A 329 -18.02 -22.73 -6.64
CA GLN A 329 -17.58 -24.05 -7.10
C GLN A 329 -17.44 -24.12 -8.62
N TYR A 330 -18.35 -23.48 -9.38
CA TYR A 330 -18.27 -23.48 -10.84
C TYR A 330 -17.00 -22.80 -11.37
N VAL A 331 -16.46 -21.79 -10.68
CA VAL A 331 -15.19 -21.13 -11.05
C VAL A 331 -14.02 -22.10 -10.79
N LYS A 332 -14.06 -22.83 -9.68
CA LYS A 332 -13.06 -23.88 -9.40
C LYS A 332 -13.11 -24.97 -10.45
N ASP A 333 -14.32 -25.41 -10.81
CA ASP A 333 -14.51 -26.47 -11.79
C ASP A 333 -14.09 -26.01 -13.21
N TYR A 334 -14.33 -24.74 -13.56
CA TYR A 334 -13.88 -24.13 -14.81
C TYR A 334 -12.37 -24.23 -14.93
N TYR A 335 -11.64 -23.67 -13.95
CA TYR A 335 -10.18 -23.69 -13.98
C TYR A 335 -9.64 -25.11 -13.84
N LYS A 336 -10.22 -25.97 -12.99
CA LYS A 336 -9.77 -27.36 -12.86
C LYS A 336 -9.90 -28.14 -14.17
N ARG A 337 -11.03 -28.00 -14.88
CA ARG A 337 -11.25 -28.64 -16.19
C ARG A 337 -10.22 -28.19 -17.22
N ASP A 338 -9.87 -26.91 -17.20
CA ASP A 338 -8.89 -26.34 -18.13
C ASP A 338 -7.46 -26.85 -17.81
N TYR A 339 -7.14 -27.02 -16.52
CA TYR A 339 -5.83 -27.49 -16.05
C TYR A 339 -5.59 -29.00 -16.16
N ASP A 340 -6.64 -29.82 -16.11
CA ASP A 340 -6.51 -31.29 -16.24
C ASP A 340 -6.32 -31.75 -17.70
N ASN A 341 -6.55 -30.89 -18.70
CA ASN A 341 -6.19 -31.16 -20.09
C ASN A 341 -4.68 -30.97 -20.28
N ASP A 342 -3.93 -32.07 -20.45
CA ASP A 342 -2.45 -32.08 -20.55
C ASP A 342 -1.87 -31.15 -21.64
N GLN A 343 -2.63 -30.79 -22.68
CA GLN A 343 -2.19 -29.78 -23.66
C GLN A 343 -2.12 -28.36 -23.07
N HIS A 344 -3.01 -27.99 -22.14
CA HIS A 344 -3.02 -26.67 -21.50
C HIS A 344 -1.96 -26.51 -20.42
N ARG A 345 -1.54 -27.60 -19.76
CA ARG A 345 -0.38 -27.61 -18.84
C ARG A 345 0.89 -27.10 -19.51
N GLN A 346 1.12 -27.47 -20.78
CA GLN A 346 2.29 -27.06 -21.55
C GLN A 346 2.25 -25.57 -21.94
N PHE A 347 1.07 -24.99 -22.17
CA PHE A 347 0.93 -23.59 -22.55
C PHE A 347 0.88 -22.62 -21.37
N LEU A 348 0.37 -23.06 -20.21
CA LEU A 348 0.17 -22.19 -19.07
C LEU A 348 1.37 -22.17 -18.11
N ASN A 349 2.11 -23.26 -17.88
CA ASN A 349 3.25 -23.31 -16.92
C ASN A 349 2.99 -22.62 -15.55
N GLN A 350 1.74 -22.30 -15.24
CA GLN A 350 1.31 -21.40 -14.19
C GLN A 350 0.21 -22.09 -13.40
N GLU A 351 0.04 -21.61 -12.18
CA GLU A 351 -1.02 -22.05 -11.29
C GLU A 351 -2.36 -21.47 -11.75
N SER A 352 -3.47 -22.17 -11.49
CA SER A 352 -4.79 -21.58 -11.74
C SER A 352 -4.96 -20.27 -10.98
N PRO A 353 -5.75 -19.30 -11.45
CA PRO A 353 -5.96 -18.05 -10.70
C PRO A 353 -6.40 -18.28 -9.25
N VAL A 354 -7.17 -19.34 -9.00
CA VAL A 354 -7.60 -19.75 -7.66
C VAL A 354 -6.44 -20.33 -6.84
N ASP A 355 -5.62 -21.19 -7.43
CA ASP A 355 -4.43 -21.74 -6.77
C ASP A 355 -3.39 -20.66 -6.53
N ARG A 356 -3.29 -19.70 -7.44
CA ARG A 356 -2.39 -18.55 -7.37
C ARG A 356 -2.66 -17.69 -6.16
N HIS A 357 -3.93 -17.53 -5.73
CA HIS A 357 -4.24 -16.88 -4.46
C HIS A 357 -3.58 -17.58 -3.26
N THR A 358 -3.46 -18.91 -3.29
CA THR A 358 -2.80 -19.69 -2.23
C THR A 358 -1.31 -19.39 -2.19
N SER A 359 -0.67 -19.38 -3.36
CA SER A 359 0.75 -19.05 -3.47
C SER A 359 1.03 -17.59 -3.08
N ILE A 360 0.18 -16.64 -3.49
CA ILE A 360 0.26 -15.23 -3.05
C ILE A 360 0.15 -15.11 -1.54
N LEU A 361 -0.78 -15.83 -0.90
CA LEU A 361 -0.95 -15.80 0.55
C LEU A 361 0.28 -16.33 1.28
N LYS A 362 0.83 -17.45 0.81
CA LYS A 362 2.07 -18.01 1.35
C LYS A 362 3.23 -17.03 1.22
N ASP A 363 3.46 -16.52 0.01
CA ASP A 363 4.53 -15.55 -0.26
C ASP A 363 4.37 -14.27 0.58
N ALA A 364 3.13 -13.83 0.83
CA ALA A 364 2.85 -12.67 1.68
C ALA A 364 3.12 -12.93 3.17
N ILE A 365 2.93 -14.17 3.65
CA ILE A 365 3.31 -14.57 5.01
C ILE A 365 4.84 -14.55 5.13
N ASP A 366 5.55 -15.14 4.18
CA ASP A 366 7.02 -15.16 4.16
C ASP A 366 7.59 -13.73 4.09
N LEU A 367 7.01 -12.87 3.26
CA LEU A 367 7.38 -11.46 3.16
C LEU A 367 7.08 -10.68 4.46
N SER A 368 6.01 -11.03 5.18
CA SER A 368 5.71 -10.46 6.50
C SER A 368 6.76 -10.85 7.54
N HIS A 369 7.26 -12.09 7.51
CA HIS A 369 8.36 -12.51 8.39
C HIS A 369 9.64 -11.73 8.09
N PHE A 370 10.00 -11.63 6.81
CA PHE A 370 11.16 -10.84 6.37
C PHE A 370 11.06 -9.35 6.75
N LEU A 371 9.85 -8.77 6.69
CA LEU A 371 9.61 -7.39 7.12
C LEU A 371 9.81 -7.23 8.64
N MET A 372 9.42 -8.22 9.46
CA MET A 372 9.68 -8.17 10.91
C MET A 372 11.18 -8.26 11.23
N GLU A 373 11.92 -9.15 10.56
CA GLU A 373 13.39 -9.22 10.71
C GLU A 373 14.05 -7.89 10.31
N THR A 374 13.54 -7.25 9.26
CA THR A 374 13.99 -5.93 8.80
C THR A 374 13.74 -4.84 9.87
N PHE A 375 12.60 -4.87 10.57
CA PHE A 375 12.33 -3.97 11.71
C PHE A 375 13.28 -4.20 12.88
N GLU A 376 13.56 -5.46 13.23
CA GLU A 376 14.48 -5.79 14.32
C GLU A 376 15.90 -5.30 14.01
N LEU A 377 16.36 -5.50 12.77
CA LEU A 377 17.65 -5.02 12.31
C LEU A 377 17.73 -3.49 12.28
N LEU A 378 16.66 -2.82 11.85
CA LEU A 378 16.53 -1.36 11.89
C LEU A 378 16.65 -0.84 13.33
N ASN A 379 15.87 -1.39 14.26
CA ASN A 379 15.90 -0.99 15.67
C ASN A 379 17.28 -1.22 16.31
N SER A 380 17.94 -2.33 15.97
CA SER A 380 19.32 -2.60 16.41
C SER A 380 20.30 -1.54 15.87
N THR A 381 20.19 -1.20 14.59
CA THR A 381 21.05 -0.20 13.94
C THR A 381 20.85 1.19 14.54
N ILE A 382 19.60 1.60 14.76
CA ILE A 382 19.26 2.88 15.43
C ILE A 382 19.83 2.89 16.84
N GLY A 383 19.68 1.81 17.62
CA GLY A 383 20.23 1.73 18.97
C GLY A 383 21.76 1.85 19.01
N VAL A 384 22.47 1.29 18.03
CA VAL A 384 23.93 1.44 17.89
C VAL A 384 24.30 2.89 17.54
N LEU A 385 23.59 3.52 16.62
CA LEU A 385 23.84 4.91 16.24
C LEU A 385 23.56 5.88 17.40
N ASP A 386 22.46 5.69 18.12
CA ASP A 386 22.13 6.49 19.32
C ASP A 386 23.21 6.34 20.40
N SER A 387 23.74 5.12 20.59
CA SER A 387 24.85 4.89 21.51
C SER A 387 26.14 5.62 21.07
N GLN A 388 26.46 5.60 19.77
CA GLN A 388 27.63 6.31 19.23
C GLN A 388 27.48 7.83 19.34
N THR A 389 26.32 8.38 18.99
CA THR A 389 26.05 9.81 19.09
C THR A 389 26.07 10.30 20.54
N SER A 390 25.52 9.52 21.47
CA SER A 390 25.59 9.80 22.92
C SER A 390 27.04 9.81 23.42
N LEU A 391 27.88 8.85 22.98
CA LEU A 391 29.31 8.83 23.29
C LEU A 391 30.04 10.05 22.72
N GLU A 392 29.72 10.47 21.50
CA GLU A 392 30.29 11.68 20.90
C GLU A 392 29.87 12.94 21.64
N GLN A 393 28.59 13.06 22.00
CA GLN A 393 28.08 14.17 22.79
C GLN A 393 28.75 14.22 24.16
N ALA A 394 28.92 13.07 24.84
CA ALA A 394 29.66 12.98 26.09
C ALA A 394 31.12 13.40 25.94
N ARG A 395 31.80 13.00 24.85
CA ARG A 395 33.17 13.45 24.54
C ARG A 395 33.25 14.96 24.27
N ARG A 396 32.30 15.51 23.50
CA ARG A 396 32.22 16.96 23.24
C ARG A 396 31.96 17.73 24.53
N GLY A 397 31.05 17.24 25.38
CA GLY A 397 30.79 17.77 26.71
C GLY A 397 32.04 17.76 27.59
N SER A 398 32.77 16.64 27.61
CA SER A 398 34.03 16.52 28.35
C SER A 398 35.12 17.47 27.85
N ARG A 399 35.20 17.74 26.54
CA ARG A 399 36.17 18.70 25.98
C ARG A 399 35.78 20.13 26.35
N LEU A 400 34.49 20.45 26.31
CA LEU A 400 33.98 21.76 26.68
C LEU A 400 34.23 22.06 28.16
N THR A 401 34.01 21.08 29.05
CA THR A 401 34.33 21.25 30.47
C THR A 401 35.83 21.41 30.69
N GLN A 402 36.68 20.61 30.02
CA GLN A 402 38.14 20.79 30.06
C GLN A 402 38.57 22.19 29.65
N LEU A 403 38.00 22.75 28.59
CA LEU A 403 38.34 24.09 28.13
C LEU A 403 37.85 25.17 29.11
N ALA A 404 36.63 25.01 29.64
CA ALA A 404 36.08 25.90 30.66
C ALA A 404 36.94 25.90 31.93
N PHE A 405 37.51 24.77 32.34
CA PHE A 405 38.42 24.70 33.49
C PHE A 405 39.67 25.56 33.32
N ILE A 406 40.17 25.75 32.10
CA ILE A 406 41.33 26.60 31.85
C ILE A 406 40.90 28.07 31.70
N TYR A 407 39.83 28.31 30.94
CA TYR A 407 39.46 29.67 30.54
C TYR A 407 38.73 30.44 31.64
N VAL A 408 37.88 29.79 32.45
CA VAL A 408 37.11 30.46 33.50
C VAL A 408 38.02 31.08 34.57
N PRO A 409 39.00 30.36 35.16
CA PRO A 409 39.89 30.95 36.16
C PRO A 409 40.81 32.02 35.56
N LEU A 410 41.26 31.82 34.32
CA LEU A 410 42.11 32.79 33.62
C LEU A 410 41.34 34.09 33.35
N SER A 411 40.09 33.99 32.87
CA SER A 411 39.21 35.14 32.65
C SER A 411 38.91 35.90 33.94
N PHE A 412 38.74 35.17 35.06
CA PHE A 412 38.51 35.76 36.38
C PHE A 412 39.71 36.60 36.84
N VAL A 413 40.93 36.05 36.73
CA VAL A 413 42.16 36.78 37.09
C VAL A 413 42.35 38.00 36.19
N THR A 414 42.23 37.85 34.87
CA THR A 414 42.32 39.01 33.95
C THR A 414 41.23 40.05 34.18
N GLY A 415 40.03 39.62 34.60
CA GLY A 415 38.93 40.51 34.96
C GLY A 415 39.27 41.37 36.19
N ILE A 416 39.79 40.75 37.26
CA ILE A 416 40.20 41.49 38.48
C ILE A 416 41.27 42.53 38.16
N TYR A 417 42.30 42.16 37.38
CA TYR A 417 43.38 43.08 37.02
C TYR A 417 43.01 44.08 35.91
N GLY A 418 41.96 43.82 35.14
CA GLY A 418 41.40 44.75 34.16
C GLY A 418 40.46 45.80 34.77
N MET A 419 40.01 45.61 36.01
CA MET A 419 39.23 46.60 36.75
C MET A 419 40.16 47.69 37.28
N ASN A 420 39.85 48.96 36.98
CA ASN A 420 40.57 50.13 37.51
C ASN A 420 40.28 50.36 39.00
N VAL A 421 40.79 49.47 39.86
CA VAL A 421 40.72 49.60 41.31
C VAL A 421 41.88 50.49 41.76
N LYS A 422 41.57 51.59 42.47
CA LYS A 422 42.56 52.61 42.88
C LYS A 422 43.69 52.02 43.73
N GLU A 423 43.41 51.06 44.62
CA GLU A 423 44.44 50.39 45.42
C GLU A 423 45.45 49.56 44.61
N VAL A 424 45.08 49.11 43.40
CA VAL A 424 45.95 48.29 42.53
C VAL A 424 46.81 49.15 41.60
N ASN A 425 46.32 50.33 41.17
CA ASN A 425 47.04 51.23 40.28
C ASN A 425 48.00 52.19 41.00
N ASP A 426 47.76 52.55 42.26
CA ASP A 426 48.61 53.49 43.02
C ASP A 426 49.81 52.83 43.74
N SER A 427 49.90 51.49 43.70
CA SER A 427 51.06 50.75 44.22
C SER A 427 51.98 50.30 43.07
N PRO A 428 53.32 50.27 43.24
CA PRO A 428 54.24 49.67 42.27
C PRO A 428 54.15 48.14 42.36
N LEU A 429 52.96 47.60 42.10
CA LEU A 429 52.72 46.17 42.00
C LEU A 429 53.46 45.70 40.76
N SER A 430 54.59 45.02 41.00
CA SER A 430 55.36 44.43 39.92
C SER A 430 54.46 43.49 39.13
N VAL A 431 54.59 43.52 37.80
CA VAL A 431 53.91 42.62 36.86
C VAL A 431 54.00 41.14 37.31
N TRP A 432 55.01 40.81 38.11
CA TRP A 432 55.23 39.54 38.77
C TRP A 432 54.08 39.07 39.69
N VAL A 433 53.39 39.97 40.40
CA VAL A 433 52.30 39.59 41.31
C VAL A 433 51.09 39.01 40.56
N CYS A 434 50.82 39.50 39.35
CA CYS A 434 49.78 38.94 38.47
C CYS A 434 50.07 37.47 38.07
N PHE A 435 51.35 37.14 37.83
CA PHE A 435 51.74 35.76 37.53
C PHE A 435 51.59 34.84 38.75
N VAL A 436 51.90 35.31 39.96
CA VAL A 436 51.72 34.53 41.18
C VAL A 436 50.24 34.27 41.48
N THR A 437 49.40 35.29 41.40
CA THR A 437 47.95 35.12 41.66
C THR A 437 47.31 34.20 40.62
N LEU A 438 47.70 34.29 39.35
CA LEU A 438 47.29 33.34 38.32
C LEU A 438 47.72 31.91 38.65
N ALA A 439 48.99 31.70 39.04
CA ALA A 439 49.50 30.38 39.38
C ALA A 439 48.76 29.78 40.59
N VAL A 440 48.52 30.56 41.64
CA VAL A 440 47.77 30.11 42.83
C VAL A 440 46.33 29.74 42.47
N VAL A 441 45.65 30.53 41.63
CA VAL A 441 44.27 30.26 41.21
C VAL A 441 44.18 29.00 40.34
N ILE A 442 45.13 28.78 39.43
CA ILE A 442 45.22 27.57 38.60
C ILE A 442 45.48 26.33 39.48
N ILE A 443 46.40 26.41 40.45
CA ILE A 443 46.70 25.29 41.35
C ILE A 443 45.49 24.97 42.23
N ALA A 444 44.84 25.99 42.80
CA ALA A 444 43.65 25.80 43.64
C ALA A 444 42.50 25.14 42.86
N THR A 445 42.25 25.59 41.63
CA THR A 445 41.21 24.98 40.77
C THR A 445 41.58 23.56 40.34
N ALA A 446 42.84 23.28 40.06
CA ALA A 446 43.31 21.92 39.76
C ALA A 446 43.15 20.96 40.96
N VAL A 447 43.45 21.41 42.19
CA VAL A 447 43.30 20.59 43.41
C VAL A 447 41.83 20.27 43.70
N VAL A 448 40.93 21.25 43.56
CA VAL A 448 39.48 21.03 43.73
C VAL A 448 38.96 20.04 42.69
N PHE A 449 39.46 20.13 41.45
CA PHE A 449 39.05 19.21 40.39
C PHE A 449 39.56 17.78 40.61
N LEU A 450 40.83 17.61 40.96
CA LEU A 450 41.42 16.28 41.23
C LEU A 450 40.75 15.60 42.43
N SER A 451 40.44 16.37 43.49
CA SER A 451 39.71 15.84 44.64
C SER A 451 38.28 15.43 44.27
N TYR A 452 37.59 16.20 43.42
CA TYR A 452 36.28 15.82 42.89
C TYR A 452 36.33 14.56 42.02
N GLU A 453 37.28 14.45 41.09
CA GLU A 453 37.42 13.24 40.25
C GLU A 453 37.77 12.01 41.07
N SER A 454 38.69 12.13 42.05
CA SER A 454 39.08 11.01 42.90
C SER A 454 37.89 10.51 43.73
N PHE A 455 37.08 11.42 44.25
CA PHE A 455 35.86 11.08 44.99
C PHE A 455 34.79 10.42 44.10
N ALA A 456 34.60 10.92 42.88
CA ALA A 456 33.67 10.34 41.91
C ALA A 456 34.10 8.93 41.46
N ARG A 457 35.42 8.70 41.28
CA ARG A 457 35.97 7.37 40.95
C ARG A 457 35.74 6.36 42.07
N HIS A 458 35.93 6.75 43.34
CA HIS A 458 35.67 5.88 44.48
C HIS A 458 34.19 5.49 44.60
N ARG A 459 33.25 6.42 44.35
CA ARG A 459 31.82 6.09 44.36
C ARG A 459 31.42 5.06 43.28
N LYS A 460 31.99 5.16 42.07
CA LYS A 460 31.72 4.20 40.98
C LYS A 460 32.28 2.80 41.27
N ALA A 461 33.41 2.71 41.96
CA ALA A 461 33.99 1.42 42.37
C ALA A 461 33.10 0.70 43.39
N ASN A 462 32.57 1.43 44.38
CA ASN A 462 31.70 0.86 45.41
C ASN A 462 30.34 0.41 44.83
N ALA A 463 29.75 1.19 43.92
CA ALA A 463 28.49 0.82 43.26
C ALA A 463 28.59 -0.44 42.36
N ARG A 464 29.78 -0.72 41.80
CA ARG A 464 30.00 -1.97 41.03
C ARG A 464 30.05 -3.21 41.92
N GLN A 465 30.57 -3.09 43.14
CA GLN A 465 30.66 -4.22 44.08
C GLN A 465 29.28 -4.66 44.60
N GLU A 466 28.34 -3.73 44.77
CA GLU A 466 26.96 -4.05 45.20
C GLU A 466 26.18 -4.85 44.14
N HIS A 467 26.37 -4.58 42.85
CA HIS A 467 25.71 -5.34 41.77
C HIS A 467 26.29 -6.74 41.55
N THR A 468 27.59 -6.96 41.78
CA THR A 468 28.18 -8.31 41.76
C THR A 468 27.80 -9.14 42.99
N SER A 469 27.50 -8.50 44.13
CA SER A 469 27.14 -9.20 45.37
C SER A 469 25.68 -9.70 45.38
N THR A 470 24.82 -9.14 44.53
CA THR A 470 23.41 -9.57 44.38
C THR A 470 23.22 -10.69 43.34
N ALA A 471 24.20 -10.92 42.46
CA ALA A 471 24.19 -12.04 41.51
C ALA A 471 24.78 -13.35 42.09
N SER A 472 25.38 -13.32 43.28
CA SER A 472 25.99 -14.48 43.95
C SER A 472 25.29 -14.82 45.27
N GLY A 473 23.96 -14.74 45.32
CA GLY A 473 23.17 -15.35 46.39
C GLY A 473 23.09 -16.87 46.15
N PRO A 474 23.34 -17.72 47.17
CA PRO A 474 23.29 -19.17 47.00
C PRO A 474 21.88 -19.60 46.60
N THR A 475 21.77 -20.23 45.43
CA THR A 475 20.57 -20.94 44.99
C THR A 475 20.35 -22.13 45.91
N ASN A 476 19.66 -21.92 47.03
CA ASN A 476 19.22 -22.99 47.91
C ASN A 476 18.02 -23.66 47.24
N ILE A 477 18.29 -24.64 46.39
CA ILE A 477 17.29 -25.54 45.80
C ILE A 477 16.78 -26.44 46.92
N GLN A 478 15.76 -25.97 47.63
CA GLN A 478 14.95 -26.81 48.49
C GLN A 478 13.79 -27.36 47.64
N MET A 479 13.92 -28.62 47.22
CA MET A 479 12.83 -29.37 46.59
C MET A 479 11.62 -29.43 47.53
N PRO A 480 10.41 -29.00 47.10
CA PRO A 480 9.18 -29.44 47.73
C PRO A 480 8.77 -30.79 47.12
N ARG A 481 8.95 -31.84 47.91
CA ARG A 481 8.32 -33.15 47.72
C ARG A 481 6.82 -33.00 48.01
N ASN A 482 5.99 -33.57 47.14
CA ASN A 482 4.53 -33.78 47.23
C ASN A 482 3.58 -32.63 46.87
N ARG A 483 2.98 -32.73 45.68
CA ARG A 483 1.52 -32.59 45.45
C ARG A 483 1.12 -33.28 44.13
N ARG A 484 1.11 -34.61 44.14
CA ARG A 484 0.25 -35.43 43.27
C ARG A 484 -1.02 -35.72 44.07
N THR A 485 -2.07 -34.94 43.86
CA THR A 485 -3.51 -35.27 44.02
C THR A 485 -4.33 -33.98 44.09
N ALA A 486 -4.83 -33.50 42.94
CA ALA A 486 -6.07 -32.71 42.81
C ALA A 486 -6.18 -32.09 41.40
N ALA A 487 -6.39 -32.92 40.38
CA ALA A 487 -6.92 -32.48 39.08
C ALA A 487 -7.54 -33.68 38.34
N ALA A 488 -8.49 -34.34 39.01
CA ALA A 488 -9.42 -35.27 38.39
C ALA A 488 -10.79 -35.00 38.99
N LYS A 489 -11.41 -33.89 38.59
CA LYS A 489 -12.82 -33.53 38.78
C LYS A 489 -13.04 -32.14 38.16
N LEU A 490 -13.26 -32.08 36.85
CA LEU A 490 -14.06 -31.05 36.16
C LEU A 490 -14.03 -31.32 34.63
N THR A 491 -14.56 -32.47 34.23
CA THR A 491 -14.96 -32.75 32.83
C THR A 491 -16.05 -33.83 32.80
N VAL A 492 -17.18 -33.62 33.47
CA VAL A 492 -18.47 -34.23 33.10
C VAL A 492 -19.61 -33.33 33.61
N LYS A 493 -20.06 -32.39 32.77
CA LYS A 493 -21.46 -31.93 32.71
C LYS A 493 -21.61 -30.86 31.62
N ALA A 494 -21.79 -31.30 30.37
CA ALA A 494 -22.50 -30.56 29.33
C ALA A 494 -22.71 -31.43 28.08
N VAL A 495 -23.39 -32.58 28.23
CA VAL A 495 -24.16 -33.23 27.15
C VAL A 495 -25.37 -33.90 27.79
N LYS A 496 -26.49 -33.17 27.83
CA LYS A 496 -27.89 -33.65 27.73
C LYS A 496 -28.83 -32.47 27.99
N SER A 497 -29.18 -31.79 26.91
CA SER A 497 -30.52 -31.27 26.61
C SER A 497 -30.61 -31.14 25.10
#